data_AF-A0A511T8H0-F1
#
_entry.id   AF-A0A511T8H0-F1
#
_cell.length_a   1.000
_cell.length_b   1.000
_cell.length_c   1.000
_cell.angle_alpha   90.00
_cell.angle_beta   90.00
_cell.angle_gamma   90.00
#
_symmetry.space_group_name_H-M   'P 1'
#
loop_
_entity.id
_entity.type
_entity.pdbx_description
1 polymer ?
#
loop_
_entity_poly.entity_id
_entity_poly.type
_entity_poly.pdbx_seq_one_letter_code
_entity_poly.pdbx_strand_id
1 'polypeptide(L)'
;MILFLRSSAEANSVITTPAADIVVRRATAKYAQLAREVRVIVPWYDIQPDPEKFGQLLLQVAERDPVCCALLDRAGQVWGMDFSIDAKAFRAANVQKHYLKQLQIWLSPLSGNLGHRDAHRPTVDEQFDRMWGAYGLKKKDLEAVAALPFFKTLKVGGRRDRIQFYRNVTEAARALIGEVTSWPSRTIEKISMLYLLGSPGLATYQRTMLAAVVRAMAQGQAPLQLNYTMWEYLPYYLRGTPGEDTDVATAQPRVLGAIHHCLSESPATQALASAEAIEDFRTLDGGKEFNRWRLLPPVVRCQVLLSDLSRMFPWRGNNGRHQRLEFAQARLDGLPSLAGFAAWGSTMEAHAQPTPHDPGHDFPHAAGWTRHEFCPNVVSSRLLLAPLYAGTSGHTQGRISAWTMFAQRFQGIAAVPIGVVISVGYSVLWRLYYDKRTTSFHTLFEAIQGSHVDAAARDLRNVARIDGDVLWNTVLDSAPTGKIDVKGFWNACVAHFNKPGPFLPRQLKLEISKARTFVTKACPGSVIPRWSATEDADATGSAVAVWDDNQNLDAFREEEVWQFLVETFMPPPGASSSSTGLPAASSAAVVAPSPAKPTMSDLDKLAGLIGDYL
;
A
#
# COMPACT_ATOMS: atom_id res chain seq x y z
N MET A 1 14.70 -10.18 5.29
CA MET A 1 15.38 -11.44 5.01
C MET A 1 14.58 -12.28 4.03
N ILE A 2 15.25 -12.79 2.99
CA ILE A 2 14.73 -13.82 2.08
C ILE A 2 15.11 -15.20 2.63
N LEU A 3 14.13 -16.09 2.66
CA LEU A 3 14.26 -17.46 3.07
C LEU A 3 13.72 -18.38 2.00
N PHE A 4 14.31 -19.55 1.90
CA PHE A 4 13.92 -20.59 1.00
C PHE A 4 13.48 -21.84 1.74
N LEU A 5 12.64 -22.63 1.10
CA LEU A 5 12.12 -23.87 1.66
C LEU A 5 12.46 -25.05 0.76
N ARG A 6 13.04 -26.07 1.38
CA ARG A 6 13.29 -27.38 0.76
C ARG A 6 12.96 -28.50 1.74
N SER A 7 12.87 -29.73 1.26
CA SER A 7 12.87 -30.90 2.14
C SER A 7 14.28 -31.15 2.65
N SER A 8 14.41 -31.82 3.80
CA SER A 8 15.70 -32.22 4.34
C SER A 8 16.49 -33.12 3.39
N ALA A 9 15.78 -33.93 2.56
CA ALA A 9 16.36 -34.83 1.57
C ALA A 9 16.84 -34.13 0.28
N GLU A 10 16.35 -32.93 -0.02
CA GLU A 10 16.75 -32.17 -1.22
C GLU A 10 18.05 -31.40 -0.99
N ALA A 11 18.92 -31.31 -1.99
CA ALA A 11 20.08 -30.42 -1.94
C ALA A 11 19.69 -28.95 -2.12
N ASN A 12 20.54 -28.01 -1.68
CA ASN A 12 20.33 -26.57 -1.90
C ASN A 12 20.23 -26.20 -3.39
N SER A 13 20.77 -27.01 -4.31
CA SER A 13 20.70 -26.76 -5.76
C SER A 13 19.28 -26.72 -6.32
N VAL A 14 18.32 -27.40 -5.68
CA VAL A 14 16.91 -27.33 -6.08
C VAL A 14 16.36 -25.91 -5.93
N ILE A 15 16.83 -25.17 -4.93
CA ILE A 15 16.44 -23.79 -4.68
C ILE A 15 17.04 -22.85 -5.74
N THR A 16 18.30 -23.09 -6.15
CA THR A 16 18.96 -22.26 -7.17
C THR A 16 18.56 -22.59 -8.60
N THR A 17 17.84 -23.68 -8.82
CA THR A 17 17.39 -24.09 -10.14
C THR A 17 16.14 -23.28 -10.55
N PRO A 18 16.17 -22.54 -11.66
CA PRO A 18 14.99 -21.86 -12.17
C PRO A 18 13.88 -22.86 -12.54
N ALA A 19 12.63 -22.49 -12.33
CA ALA A 19 11.51 -23.34 -12.71
C ALA A 19 11.35 -23.36 -14.25
N ALA A 20 11.73 -24.47 -14.88
CA ALA A 20 11.75 -24.59 -16.34
C ALA A 20 10.37 -24.68 -17.00
N ASP A 21 9.32 -25.12 -16.27
CA ASP A 21 8.05 -25.55 -16.86
C ASP A 21 6.80 -24.79 -16.38
N ILE A 22 6.94 -23.60 -15.78
CA ILE A 22 5.77 -22.88 -15.24
C ILE A 22 5.23 -21.88 -16.26
N VAL A 23 4.75 -22.43 -17.39
CA VAL A 23 3.89 -21.76 -18.36
C VAL A 23 2.49 -21.71 -17.77
N VAL A 24 2.18 -20.60 -17.12
CA VAL A 24 0.91 -19.93 -16.77
C VAL A 24 -0.44 -20.71 -16.62
N ARG A 25 -0.55 -22.04 -16.82
CA ARG A 25 -1.78 -22.86 -16.87
C ARG A 25 -2.00 -23.76 -15.62
N ARG A 26 -3.29 -23.87 -15.22
CA ARG A 26 -3.96 -24.70 -14.17
C ARG A 26 -3.19 -24.89 -12.84
N ALA A 27 -3.17 -23.82 -12.03
CA ALA A 27 -2.95 -23.94 -10.59
C ALA A 27 -4.28 -23.77 -9.81
N THR A 28 -5.28 -24.63 -10.02
CA THR A 28 -6.43 -24.74 -9.08
C THR A 28 -6.07 -25.59 -7.83
N ALA A 29 -4.80 -25.56 -7.43
CA ALA A 29 -4.14 -26.24 -6.32
C ALA A 29 -4.10 -27.79 -6.36
N LYS A 30 -2.87 -28.33 -6.52
CA LYS A 30 -2.37 -29.42 -5.65
C LYS A 30 -0.89 -29.19 -5.38
N TYR A 31 -0.58 -28.37 -4.39
CA TYR A 31 0.57 -28.71 -3.55
C TYR A 31 0.07 -29.73 -2.55
N ALA A 32 0.55 -30.97 -2.67
CA ALA A 32 0.34 -31.99 -1.67
C ALA A 32 0.95 -31.52 -0.34
N GLN A 33 0.29 -31.91 0.76
CA GLN A 33 0.66 -31.59 2.12
C GLN A 33 2.16 -31.69 2.33
N LEU A 34 2.79 -30.58 2.74
CA LEU A 34 4.10 -30.68 3.33
C LEU A 34 3.92 -31.45 4.63
N ALA A 35 4.35 -32.72 4.67
CA ALA A 35 4.44 -33.47 5.90
C ALA A 35 5.24 -32.60 6.89
N ARG A 36 4.63 -32.32 8.06
CA ARG A 36 5.08 -31.30 9.03
C ARG A 36 6.51 -31.51 9.56
N GLU A 37 7.14 -32.64 9.25
CA GLU A 37 8.34 -33.12 9.95
C GLU A 37 9.65 -33.00 9.14
N VAL A 38 9.63 -32.51 7.89
CA VAL A 38 10.79 -32.67 6.97
C VAL A 38 11.23 -31.40 6.21
N ARG A 39 10.61 -30.22 6.43
CA ARG A 39 11.00 -28.99 5.72
C ARG A 39 12.05 -28.20 6.49
N VAL A 40 13.06 -27.73 5.77
CA VAL A 40 14.16 -26.93 6.32
C VAL A 40 14.08 -25.53 5.72
N ILE A 41 14.23 -24.52 6.58
CA ILE A 41 14.39 -23.12 6.20
C ILE A 41 15.85 -22.89 5.84
N VAL A 42 16.11 -22.36 4.65
CA VAL A 42 17.45 -22.05 4.17
C VAL A 42 17.53 -20.55 3.85
N PRO A 43 18.38 -19.77 4.54
CA PRO A 43 18.56 -18.36 4.22
C PRO A 43 19.29 -18.17 2.88
N TRP A 44 19.07 -17.02 2.24
CA TRP A 44 19.70 -16.72 0.94
C TRP A 44 21.24 -16.79 0.99
N TYR A 45 21.87 -16.40 2.11
CA TYR A 45 23.32 -16.33 2.24
C TYR A 45 23.99 -17.71 2.31
N ASP A 46 23.25 -18.76 2.65
CA ASP A 46 23.74 -20.16 2.60
C ASP A 46 23.79 -20.68 1.15
N ILE A 47 23.12 -19.99 0.23
CA ILE A 47 23.03 -20.36 -1.18
C ILE A 47 23.97 -19.49 -2.02
N GLN A 48 23.99 -18.19 -1.75
CA GLN A 48 24.89 -17.22 -2.37
C GLN A 48 25.27 -16.18 -1.32
N PRO A 49 26.48 -16.21 -0.75
CA PRO A 49 26.87 -15.34 0.36
C PRO A 49 27.07 -13.87 -0.05
N ASP A 50 27.24 -13.60 -1.34
CA ASP A 50 27.40 -12.25 -1.88
C ASP A 50 26.03 -11.68 -2.32
N PRO A 51 25.51 -10.65 -1.63
CA PRO A 51 24.22 -10.04 -1.96
C PRO A 51 24.11 -9.57 -3.41
N GLU A 52 25.19 -9.01 -3.97
CA GLU A 52 25.17 -8.45 -5.32
C GLU A 52 25.15 -9.56 -6.37
N LYS A 53 25.94 -10.63 -6.17
CA LYS A 53 25.88 -11.82 -7.03
C LYS A 53 24.53 -12.51 -6.95
N PHE A 54 23.92 -12.56 -5.77
CA PHE A 54 22.55 -13.08 -5.63
C PHE A 54 21.57 -12.21 -6.42
N GLY A 55 21.68 -10.89 -6.33
CA GLY A 55 20.91 -9.96 -7.13
C GLY A 55 21.10 -10.17 -8.65
N GLN A 56 22.33 -10.36 -9.12
CA GLN A 56 22.62 -10.63 -10.52
C GLN A 56 22.03 -11.96 -10.99
N LEU A 57 22.04 -13.00 -10.14
CA LEU A 57 21.39 -14.28 -10.41
C LEU A 57 19.88 -14.09 -10.61
N LEU A 58 19.21 -13.34 -9.73
CA LEU A 58 17.77 -13.06 -9.88
C LEU A 58 17.46 -12.32 -11.19
N LEU A 59 18.30 -11.35 -11.60
CA LEU A 59 18.12 -10.65 -12.87
C LEU A 59 18.34 -11.57 -14.08
N GLN A 60 19.33 -12.46 -14.02
CA GLN A 60 19.55 -13.46 -15.07
C GLN A 60 18.35 -14.41 -15.22
N VAL A 61 17.70 -14.78 -14.11
CA VAL A 61 16.46 -15.58 -14.14
C VAL A 61 15.31 -14.75 -14.71
N ALA A 62 15.19 -13.48 -14.31
CA ALA A 62 14.15 -12.57 -14.77
C ALA A 62 14.18 -12.33 -16.29
N GLU A 63 15.37 -12.23 -16.90
CA GLU A 63 15.54 -12.06 -18.36
C GLU A 63 14.94 -13.20 -19.20
N ARG A 64 14.72 -14.37 -18.60
CA ARG A 64 14.26 -15.58 -19.29
C ARG A 64 12.86 -16.01 -18.87
N ASP A 65 12.36 -15.49 -17.75
CA ASP A 65 11.07 -15.87 -17.20
C ASP A 65 9.93 -15.11 -17.91
N PRO A 66 8.94 -15.80 -18.52
CA PRO A 66 7.87 -15.13 -19.29
C PRO A 66 7.03 -14.13 -18.48
N VAL A 67 6.87 -14.36 -17.17
CA VAL A 67 6.13 -13.44 -16.30
C VAL A 67 6.98 -12.21 -16.03
N CYS A 68 8.25 -12.36 -15.64
CA CYS A 68 9.16 -11.24 -15.48
C CYS A 68 9.24 -10.40 -16.76
N CYS A 69 9.45 -11.01 -17.92
CA CYS A 69 9.49 -10.30 -19.20
C CYS A 69 8.21 -9.48 -19.44
N ALA A 70 7.04 -10.08 -19.22
CA ALA A 70 5.77 -9.36 -19.35
C ALA A 70 5.63 -8.19 -18.37
N LEU A 71 6.11 -8.33 -17.13
CA LEU A 71 6.09 -7.25 -16.15
C LEU A 71 7.02 -6.10 -16.54
N LEU A 72 8.22 -6.42 -17.03
CA LEU A 72 9.20 -5.44 -17.49
C LEU A 72 8.69 -4.69 -18.73
N ASP A 73 8.15 -5.40 -19.72
CA ASP A 73 7.54 -4.83 -20.92
C ASP A 73 6.37 -3.91 -20.56
N ARG A 74 5.50 -4.38 -19.65
CA ARG A 74 4.36 -3.59 -19.20
C ARG A 74 4.80 -2.33 -18.47
N ALA A 75 5.81 -2.43 -17.59
CA ALA A 75 6.37 -1.29 -16.89
C ALA A 75 6.99 -0.28 -17.87
N GLY A 76 7.72 -0.75 -18.89
CA GLY A 76 8.26 0.10 -19.95
C GLY A 76 7.17 0.87 -20.70
N GLN A 77 6.08 0.18 -21.08
CA GLN A 77 4.95 0.78 -21.79
C GLN A 77 4.19 1.81 -20.94
N VAL A 78 3.96 1.53 -19.65
CA VAL A 78 3.17 2.43 -18.79
C VAL A 78 4.02 3.60 -18.32
N TRP A 79 5.19 3.32 -17.76
CA TRP A 79 6.02 4.34 -17.11
C TRP A 79 6.87 5.14 -18.08
N GLY A 80 7.06 4.66 -19.32
CA GLY A 80 7.95 5.29 -20.30
C GLY A 80 9.41 5.34 -19.83
N MET A 81 9.79 4.41 -18.95
CA MET A 81 11.16 4.23 -18.46
C MET A 81 11.74 2.94 -19.00
N ASP A 82 13.07 2.88 -19.14
CA ASP A 82 13.75 1.65 -19.57
C ASP A 82 13.90 0.67 -18.38
N PHE A 83 13.11 -0.39 -18.40
CA PHE A 83 13.18 -1.51 -17.46
C PHE A 83 13.95 -2.71 -18.03
N SER A 84 14.59 -2.58 -19.20
CA SER A 84 15.37 -3.67 -19.77
C SER A 84 16.56 -4.02 -18.90
N ILE A 85 16.86 -5.32 -18.85
CA ILE A 85 18.02 -5.87 -18.18
C ILE A 85 19.06 -6.17 -19.25
N ASP A 86 20.29 -5.80 -18.98
CA ASP A 86 21.45 -6.08 -19.81
C ASP A 86 22.67 -6.31 -18.92
N ALA A 87 23.51 -7.27 -19.29
CA ALA A 87 24.68 -7.66 -18.51
C ALA A 87 24.38 -7.87 -17.00
N LYS A 88 23.20 -8.44 -16.67
CA LYS A 88 22.72 -8.70 -15.29
C LYS A 88 22.52 -7.42 -14.46
N ALA A 89 22.18 -6.31 -15.09
CA ALA A 89 21.79 -5.06 -14.44
C ALA A 89 20.67 -4.37 -15.22
N PHE A 90 19.87 -3.52 -14.57
CA PHE A 90 18.95 -2.65 -15.30
C PHE A 90 19.72 -1.56 -16.04
N ARG A 91 19.36 -1.30 -17.30
CA ARG A 91 19.98 -0.24 -18.12
C ARG A 91 19.77 1.15 -17.55
N ALA A 92 18.56 1.44 -17.05
CA ALA A 92 18.27 2.71 -16.42
C ALA A 92 18.82 2.77 -14.99
N ALA A 93 19.70 3.74 -14.72
CA ALA A 93 20.39 3.89 -13.44
C ALA A 93 19.43 4.07 -12.25
N ASN A 94 18.29 4.75 -12.45
CA ASN A 94 17.27 4.93 -11.41
C ASN A 94 16.53 3.63 -11.09
N VAL A 95 16.24 2.80 -12.09
CA VAL A 95 15.65 1.46 -11.90
C VAL A 95 16.65 0.55 -11.18
N GLN A 96 17.92 0.54 -11.60
CA GLN A 96 18.98 -0.23 -10.93
C GLN A 96 19.16 0.21 -9.46
N LYS A 97 19.18 1.53 -9.20
CA LYS A 97 19.25 2.06 -7.83
C LYS A 97 18.07 1.61 -6.98
N HIS A 98 16.86 1.62 -7.53
CA HIS A 98 15.68 1.13 -6.81
C HIS A 98 15.76 -0.38 -6.56
N TYR A 99 16.17 -1.16 -7.56
CA TYR A 99 16.40 -2.61 -7.43
C TYR A 99 17.36 -2.95 -6.29
N LEU A 100 18.54 -2.32 -6.27
CA LEU A 100 19.55 -2.54 -5.23
C LEU A 100 19.03 -2.14 -3.85
N LYS A 101 18.27 -1.05 -3.75
CA LYS A 101 17.63 -0.65 -2.50
C LYS A 101 16.63 -1.70 -2.00
N GLN A 102 15.75 -2.23 -2.86
CA GLN A 102 14.83 -3.30 -2.47
C GLN A 102 15.58 -4.56 -2.06
N LEU A 103 16.62 -4.92 -2.80
CA LEU A 103 17.48 -6.06 -2.51
C LEU A 103 18.17 -5.91 -1.13
N GLN A 104 18.70 -4.73 -0.79
CA GLN A 104 19.25 -4.43 0.53
C GLN A 104 18.22 -4.66 1.65
N ILE A 105 16.98 -4.20 1.46
CA ILE A 105 15.91 -4.38 2.45
C ILE A 105 15.57 -5.86 2.58
N TRP A 106 15.43 -6.56 1.47
CA TRP A 106 14.98 -7.95 1.43
C TRP A 106 16.04 -8.91 1.97
N LEU A 107 17.31 -8.71 1.65
CA LEU A 107 18.40 -9.58 2.08
C LEU A 107 18.87 -9.31 3.52
N SER A 108 18.54 -8.15 4.09
CA SER A 108 18.96 -7.80 5.44
C SER A 108 18.42 -8.80 6.49
N PRO A 109 19.28 -9.27 7.42
CA PRO A 109 18.88 -10.12 8.55
C PRO A 109 18.09 -9.33 9.61
N LEU A 110 18.11 -8.00 9.54
CA LEU A 110 17.31 -7.11 10.40
C LEU A 110 15.88 -6.90 9.87
N SER A 111 15.58 -7.36 8.65
CA SER A 111 14.25 -7.24 8.03
C SER A 111 13.45 -8.53 8.22
N GLY A 112 12.20 -8.43 8.66
CA GLY A 112 11.25 -9.57 8.72
C GLY A 112 10.62 -9.80 10.09
N ASN A 113 9.41 -10.37 10.11
CA ASN A 113 8.62 -10.70 11.29
C ASN A 113 7.73 -11.95 11.06
N LEU A 114 7.75 -12.93 11.99
CA LEU A 114 6.99 -14.19 11.98
C LEU A 114 5.73 -14.07 12.83
N GLY A 115 5.01 -12.96 12.68
CA GLY A 115 3.74 -12.72 13.34
C GLY A 115 3.83 -12.16 14.77
N HIS A 116 5.02 -11.90 15.30
CA HIS A 116 5.20 -11.24 16.60
C HIS A 116 5.21 -9.72 16.45
N ARG A 117 4.24 -9.01 17.04
CA ARG A 117 4.12 -7.54 16.94
C ARG A 117 5.38 -6.76 17.35
N ASP A 118 6.26 -7.40 18.13
CA ASP A 118 7.44 -6.80 18.76
C ASP A 118 8.78 -7.11 18.04
N ALA A 119 8.76 -7.76 16.88
CA ALA A 119 9.96 -8.28 16.19
C ALA A 119 10.69 -7.27 15.27
N HIS A 120 10.76 -6.01 15.67
CA HIS A 120 11.43 -4.96 14.89
C HIS A 120 12.46 -4.25 15.72
N ARG A 121 13.71 -4.66 15.56
CA ARG A 121 14.78 -4.28 16.48
C ARG A 121 15.99 -3.70 15.74
N PRO A 122 16.62 -2.67 16.30
CA PRO A 122 17.74 -1.99 15.65
C PRO A 122 19.01 -2.85 15.62
N THR A 123 19.05 -3.97 16.36
CA THR A 123 20.23 -4.82 16.51
C THR A 123 19.96 -6.25 16.07
N VAL A 124 21.02 -6.93 15.62
CA VAL A 124 20.97 -8.35 15.24
C VAL A 124 20.64 -9.21 16.45
N ASP A 125 21.17 -8.88 17.62
CA ASP A 125 20.96 -9.60 18.89
C ASP A 125 19.48 -9.73 19.24
N GLU A 126 18.79 -8.60 19.35
CA GLU A 126 17.38 -8.59 19.71
C GLU A 126 16.50 -9.25 18.63
N GLN A 127 16.87 -9.08 17.35
CA GLN A 127 16.20 -9.75 16.24
C GLN A 127 16.44 -11.27 16.31
N PHE A 128 17.65 -11.71 16.61
CA PHE A 128 18.01 -13.12 16.71
C PHE A 128 17.24 -13.81 17.83
N ASP A 129 17.33 -13.29 19.05
CA ASP A 129 16.74 -13.91 20.23
C ASP A 129 15.22 -14.04 20.13
N ARG A 130 14.56 -13.07 19.49
CA ARG A 130 13.09 -13.05 19.34
C ARG A 130 12.58 -13.80 18.12
N MET A 131 13.41 -13.94 17.09
CA MET A 131 12.98 -14.46 15.80
C MET A 131 13.85 -15.62 15.34
N TRP A 132 15.09 -15.34 14.97
CA TRP A 132 15.90 -16.26 14.18
C TRP A 132 16.42 -17.47 14.94
N GLY A 133 16.66 -17.34 16.25
CA GLY A 133 17.15 -18.43 17.09
C GLY A 133 16.21 -19.64 17.11
N ALA A 134 14.89 -19.41 17.03
CA ALA A 134 13.89 -20.48 16.99
C ALA A 134 13.93 -21.34 15.70
N TYR A 135 14.63 -20.89 14.65
CA TYR A 135 14.68 -21.55 13.34
C TYR A 135 16.05 -22.16 13.03
N GLY A 136 16.93 -22.30 14.04
CA GLY A 136 18.23 -22.90 13.87
C GLY A 136 19.23 -22.06 13.05
N LEU A 137 18.90 -20.81 12.76
CA LEU A 137 19.87 -19.85 12.22
C LEU A 137 20.92 -19.56 13.29
N LYS A 138 22.14 -19.20 12.87
CA LYS A 138 23.24 -18.91 13.80
C LYS A 138 23.42 -17.41 13.92
N LYS A 139 23.43 -16.90 15.15
CA LYS A 139 23.62 -15.46 15.46
C LYS A 139 24.86 -14.88 14.79
N LYS A 140 26.00 -15.57 14.92
CA LYS A 140 27.28 -15.16 14.32
C LYS A 140 27.20 -14.97 12.80
N ASP A 141 26.46 -15.84 12.11
CA ASP A 141 26.32 -15.74 10.65
C ASP A 141 25.46 -14.53 10.28
N LEU A 142 24.40 -14.26 11.04
CA LEU A 142 23.56 -13.08 10.85
C LEU A 142 24.30 -11.76 11.16
N GLU A 143 25.15 -11.74 12.19
CA GLU A 143 26.03 -10.60 12.50
C GLU A 143 27.01 -10.34 11.35
N ALA A 144 27.64 -11.40 10.84
CA ALA A 144 28.56 -11.31 9.71
C ALA A 144 27.85 -10.78 8.45
N VAL A 145 26.63 -11.26 8.17
CA VAL A 145 25.81 -10.77 7.05
C VAL A 145 25.41 -9.31 7.26
N ALA A 146 24.94 -8.92 8.46
CA ALA A 146 24.55 -7.54 8.76
C ALA A 146 25.72 -6.55 8.63
N ALA A 147 26.96 -7.01 8.89
CA ALA A 147 28.18 -6.22 8.78
C ALA A 147 28.68 -6.02 7.33
N LEU A 148 28.08 -6.68 6.34
CA LEU A 148 28.49 -6.54 4.93
C LEU A 148 28.37 -5.07 4.46
N PRO A 149 29.34 -4.56 3.67
CA PRO A 149 29.29 -3.19 3.14
C PRO A 149 27.98 -2.84 2.41
N PHE A 150 27.38 -3.83 1.76
CA PHE A 150 26.11 -3.73 1.06
C PHE A 150 24.97 -3.18 1.94
N PHE A 151 24.98 -3.42 3.25
CA PHE A 151 23.94 -2.95 4.17
C PHE A 151 24.29 -1.68 4.94
N LYS A 152 25.50 -1.10 4.76
CA LYS A 152 25.95 0.07 5.55
C LYS A 152 25.02 1.28 5.50
N THR A 153 24.35 1.49 4.38
CA THR A 153 23.42 2.62 4.16
C THR A 153 21.98 2.30 4.56
N LEU A 154 21.70 1.08 4.97
CA LEU A 154 20.34 0.62 5.24
C LEU A 154 19.86 1.11 6.60
N LYS A 155 18.90 2.02 6.61
CA LYS A 155 18.17 2.42 7.83
C LYS A 155 17.00 1.47 8.06
N VAL A 156 17.18 0.42 8.86
CA VAL A 156 16.10 -0.50 9.25
C VAL A 156 15.31 0.09 10.42
N GLY A 157 14.48 1.10 10.13
CA GLY A 157 13.65 1.74 11.14
C GLY A 157 12.38 0.93 11.45
N GLY A 158 12.43 -0.04 12.37
CA GLY A 158 11.21 -0.59 12.99
C GLY A 158 10.16 -1.17 12.02
N ARG A 159 10.59 -1.67 10.86
CA ARG A 159 9.76 -1.96 9.68
C ARG A 159 8.98 -3.26 9.84
N ARG A 160 7.64 -3.21 9.79
CA ARG A 160 6.76 -4.38 9.83
C ARG A 160 6.74 -5.20 8.54
N ASP A 161 7.91 -5.62 8.10
CA ASP A 161 8.01 -6.52 6.96
C ASP A 161 7.72 -7.95 7.35
N ARG A 162 6.85 -8.59 6.59
CA ARG A 162 6.70 -10.04 6.63
C ARG A 162 7.91 -10.68 5.96
N ILE A 163 8.26 -11.87 6.40
CA ILE A 163 9.41 -12.60 5.86
C ILE A 163 9.11 -13.13 4.48
N GLN A 164 10.09 -13.01 3.59
CA GLN A 164 9.92 -13.44 2.22
C GLN A 164 10.33 -14.92 2.13
N PHE A 165 9.36 -15.82 1.93
CA PHE A 165 9.60 -17.25 1.75
C PHE A 165 9.35 -17.66 0.31
N TYR A 166 10.33 -18.32 -0.30
CA TYR A 166 10.24 -18.81 -1.68
C TYR A 166 10.71 -20.26 -1.79
N ARG A 167 10.32 -20.94 -2.86
CA ARG A 167 10.76 -22.33 -3.11
C ARG A 167 11.99 -22.39 -3.99
N ASN A 168 12.16 -21.39 -4.86
CA ASN A 168 13.30 -21.30 -5.76
C ASN A 168 13.56 -19.85 -6.18
N VAL A 169 14.67 -19.64 -6.87
CA VAL A 169 15.10 -18.32 -7.37
C VAL A 169 14.14 -17.70 -8.39
N THR A 170 13.33 -18.48 -9.12
CA THR A 170 12.32 -17.94 -10.05
C THR A 170 11.21 -17.21 -9.32
N GLU A 171 10.72 -17.75 -8.21
CA GLU A 171 9.73 -17.05 -7.37
C GLU A 171 10.30 -15.77 -6.78
N ALA A 172 11.51 -15.84 -6.23
CA ALA A 172 12.18 -14.67 -5.68
C ALA A 172 12.39 -13.58 -6.76
N ALA A 173 12.78 -13.99 -7.98
CA ALA A 173 12.93 -13.08 -9.11
C ALA A 173 11.59 -12.43 -9.49
N ARG A 174 10.52 -13.20 -9.68
CA ARG A 174 9.19 -12.66 -10.01
C ARG A 174 8.67 -11.68 -8.96
N ALA A 175 8.82 -12.02 -7.68
CA ALA A 175 8.41 -11.15 -6.58
C ALA A 175 9.18 -9.83 -6.60
N LEU A 176 10.51 -9.91 -6.71
CA LEU A 176 11.38 -8.74 -6.70
C LEU A 176 11.20 -7.87 -7.94
N ILE A 177 11.10 -8.48 -9.13
CA ILE A 177 10.77 -7.76 -10.38
C ILE A 177 9.39 -7.13 -10.27
N GLY A 178 8.40 -7.83 -9.73
CA GLY A 178 7.08 -7.28 -9.47
C GLY A 178 7.10 -6.05 -8.56
N GLU A 179 7.95 -6.02 -7.52
CA GLU A 179 8.15 -4.82 -6.70
C GLU A 179 8.82 -3.69 -7.48
N VAL A 180 9.87 -4.02 -8.24
CA VAL A 180 10.62 -3.03 -9.03
C VAL A 180 9.73 -2.42 -10.12
N THR A 181 8.88 -3.20 -10.78
CA THR A 181 8.00 -2.69 -11.85
C THR A 181 6.80 -1.91 -11.31
N SER A 182 6.36 -2.20 -10.09
CA SER A 182 5.23 -1.52 -9.43
C SER A 182 5.64 -0.34 -8.54
N TRP A 183 6.93 -0.02 -8.43
CA TRP A 183 7.40 1.07 -7.59
C TRP A 183 6.75 2.45 -7.89
N PRO A 184 6.47 2.86 -9.15
CA PRO A 184 5.86 4.16 -9.40
C PRO A 184 4.39 4.17 -8.97
N SER A 185 3.73 3.02 -9.11
CA SER A 185 2.35 2.80 -8.65
C SER A 185 2.18 3.06 -7.17
N ARG A 186 3.18 2.75 -6.34
CA ARG A 186 3.13 3.07 -4.90
C ARG A 186 3.00 4.57 -4.66
N THR A 187 3.64 5.38 -5.49
CA THR A 187 3.55 6.84 -5.41
C THR A 187 2.21 7.33 -5.96
N ILE A 188 1.76 6.81 -7.09
CA ILE A 188 0.43 7.12 -7.66
C ILE A 188 -0.70 6.76 -6.69
N GLU A 189 -0.62 5.60 -6.05
CA GLU A 189 -1.56 5.17 -5.02
C GLU A 189 -1.59 6.19 -3.88
N LYS A 190 -0.41 6.62 -3.41
CA LYS A 190 -0.30 7.61 -2.33
C LYS A 190 -0.89 8.96 -2.74
N ILE A 191 -0.61 9.43 -3.95
CA ILE A 191 -1.21 10.65 -4.52
C ILE A 191 -2.73 10.53 -4.53
N SER A 192 -3.25 9.41 -5.03
CA SER A 192 -4.70 9.14 -5.09
C SER A 192 -5.32 9.16 -3.69
N MET A 193 -4.65 8.59 -2.69
CA MET A 193 -5.13 8.58 -1.30
C MET A 193 -5.07 9.94 -0.64
N LEU A 194 -4.09 10.79 -0.99
CA LEU A 194 -4.06 12.17 -0.54
C LEU A 194 -5.27 12.94 -1.10
N TYR A 195 -5.58 12.84 -2.39
CA TYR A 195 -6.78 13.49 -2.91
C TYR A 195 -8.08 12.99 -2.22
N LEU A 196 -8.21 11.68 -1.98
CA LEU A 196 -9.36 11.14 -1.25
C LEU A 196 -9.38 11.53 0.24
N LEU A 197 -8.23 11.83 0.86
CA LEU A 197 -8.13 12.32 2.23
C LEU A 197 -8.83 13.67 2.40
N GLY A 198 -8.76 14.53 1.37
CA GLY A 198 -9.45 15.82 1.31
C GLY A 198 -10.86 15.78 0.71
N SER A 199 -11.41 14.59 0.42
CA SER A 199 -12.70 14.45 -0.26
C SER A 199 -13.89 14.83 0.64
N PRO A 200 -14.66 15.88 0.31
CA PRO A 200 -15.92 16.18 1.01
C PRO A 200 -17.00 15.11 0.75
N GLY A 201 -17.01 14.48 -0.43
CA GLY A 201 -17.97 13.45 -0.78
C GLY A 201 -17.84 12.21 0.10
N LEU A 202 -16.62 11.68 0.21
CA LEU A 202 -16.33 10.54 1.07
C LEU A 202 -16.65 10.85 2.54
N ALA A 203 -16.17 12.00 3.05
CA ALA A 203 -16.41 12.40 4.44
C ALA A 203 -17.91 12.55 4.74
N THR A 204 -18.70 13.04 3.79
CA THR A 204 -20.16 13.17 3.94
C THR A 204 -20.81 11.82 4.15
N TYR A 205 -20.54 10.83 3.29
CA TYR A 205 -21.09 9.48 3.45
C TYR A 205 -20.65 8.81 4.75
N GLN A 206 -19.39 8.97 5.15
CA GLN A 206 -18.91 8.42 6.42
C GLN A 206 -19.62 9.08 7.62
N ARG A 207 -19.85 10.40 7.59
CA ARG A 207 -20.64 11.09 8.63
C ARG A 207 -22.10 10.65 8.63
N THR A 208 -22.71 10.37 7.48
CA THR A 208 -24.06 9.80 7.43
C THR A 208 -24.13 8.46 8.16
N MET A 209 -23.11 7.62 8.02
CA MET A 209 -23.01 6.34 8.76
C MET A 209 -22.88 6.57 10.27
N LEU A 210 -22.04 7.52 10.71
CA LEU A 210 -21.91 7.88 12.13
C LEU A 210 -23.19 8.50 12.71
N ALA A 211 -23.87 9.36 11.94
CA ALA A 211 -25.11 10.01 12.33
C ALA A 211 -26.23 8.98 12.57
N ALA A 212 -26.28 7.93 11.74
CA ALA A 212 -27.24 6.84 11.91
C ALA A 212 -27.00 6.06 13.22
N VAL A 213 -25.73 5.86 13.61
CA VAL A 213 -25.37 5.27 14.91
C VAL A 213 -25.88 6.13 16.06
N VAL A 214 -25.61 7.44 16.05
CA VAL A 214 -26.06 8.35 17.10
C VAL A 214 -27.59 8.37 17.23
N ARG A 215 -28.32 8.38 16.10
CA ARG A 215 -29.79 8.30 16.12
C ARG A 215 -30.30 6.98 16.70
N ALA A 216 -29.71 5.86 16.30
CA ALA A 216 -30.10 4.54 16.81
C ALA A 216 -29.84 4.42 18.33
N MET A 217 -28.74 5.00 18.82
CA MET A 217 -28.44 5.06 20.25
C MET A 217 -29.46 5.90 21.02
N ALA A 218 -29.81 7.08 20.51
CA ALA A 218 -30.83 7.95 21.12
C ALA A 218 -32.21 7.29 21.18
N GLN A 219 -32.51 6.38 20.26
CA GLN A 219 -33.74 5.58 20.22
C GLN A 219 -33.66 4.28 21.05
N GLY A 220 -32.55 4.01 21.74
CA GLY A 220 -32.34 2.78 22.51
C GLY A 220 -32.22 1.51 21.66
N GLN A 221 -32.07 1.64 20.34
CA GLN A 221 -32.03 0.50 19.40
C GLN A 221 -30.65 -0.17 19.34
N ALA A 222 -29.61 0.51 19.82
CA ALA A 222 -28.22 0.13 19.61
C ALA A 222 -27.37 0.41 20.86
N PRO A 223 -27.47 -0.41 21.93
CA PRO A 223 -26.58 -0.25 23.07
C PRO A 223 -25.15 -0.55 22.61
N LEU A 224 -24.28 0.47 22.61
CA LEU A 224 -22.86 0.30 22.34
C LEU A 224 -22.24 -0.54 23.46
N GLN A 225 -21.64 -1.67 23.10
CA GLN A 225 -20.79 -2.42 24.02
C GLN A 225 -19.42 -1.75 24.04
N LEU A 226 -19.28 -0.73 24.90
CA LEU A 226 -18.06 0.06 25.04
C LEU A 226 -17.02 -0.72 25.86
N ASN A 227 -16.48 -1.78 25.26
CA ASN A 227 -15.31 -2.46 25.79
C ASN A 227 -14.08 -2.05 24.98
N TYR A 228 -13.10 -1.48 25.68
CA TYR A 228 -11.84 -0.99 25.16
C TYR A 228 -10.99 -2.05 24.43
N THR A 229 -11.19 -3.34 24.72
CA THR A 229 -10.54 -4.48 24.04
C THR A 229 -11.06 -4.68 22.61
N MET A 230 -12.17 -4.03 22.25
CA MET A 230 -12.75 -4.09 20.91
C MET A 230 -12.15 -3.05 19.96
N TRP A 231 -11.26 -2.17 20.44
CA TRP A 231 -10.64 -1.13 19.64
C TRP A 231 -9.48 -1.69 18.82
N GLU A 232 -9.41 -1.30 17.55
CA GLU A 232 -8.35 -1.71 16.65
C GLU A 232 -7.47 -0.53 16.24
N TYR A 233 -8.09 0.59 15.85
CA TYR A 233 -7.36 1.78 15.41
C TYR A 233 -7.44 2.94 16.39
N LEU A 234 -8.53 3.07 17.15
CA LEU A 234 -8.67 4.11 18.17
C LEU A 234 -7.49 4.18 19.16
N PRO A 235 -6.82 3.09 19.59
CA PRO A 235 -5.71 3.18 20.53
C PRO A 235 -4.51 3.96 19.98
N TYR A 236 -4.33 4.05 18.66
CA TYR A 236 -3.23 4.82 18.06
C TYR A 236 -3.42 6.34 18.13
N TYR A 237 -4.68 6.79 18.26
CA TYR A 237 -5.03 8.20 18.17
C TYR A 237 -5.63 8.75 19.46
N LEU A 238 -6.34 7.90 20.20
CA LEU A 238 -6.98 8.22 21.46
C LEU A 238 -6.25 7.64 22.67
N ARG A 239 -5.12 6.91 22.53
CA ARG A 239 -4.30 6.52 23.70
C ARG A 239 -2.90 7.06 23.58
N GLY A 240 -2.30 7.44 24.72
CA GLY A 240 -0.89 7.82 24.79
C GLY A 240 0.02 6.68 24.33
N THR A 241 -0.40 5.43 24.60
CA THR A 241 0.30 4.21 24.21
C THR A 241 -0.66 3.19 23.60
N PRO A 242 -0.41 2.65 22.39
CA PRO A 242 -1.24 1.60 21.81
C PRO A 242 -1.28 0.35 22.71
N GLY A 243 -2.47 -0.11 23.08
CA GLY A 243 -2.67 -1.33 23.88
C GLY A 243 -2.70 -1.14 25.39
N GLU A 244 -2.65 0.10 25.90
CA GLU A 244 -2.86 0.41 27.32
C GLU A 244 -4.29 0.07 27.75
N ASP A 245 -4.48 -0.72 28.81
CA ASP A 245 -5.80 -1.08 29.31
C ASP A 245 -6.57 0.16 29.83
N THR A 246 -7.89 0.22 29.61
CA THR A 246 -8.70 1.34 30.11
C THR A 246 -10.11 0.85 30.47
N ASP A 247 -10.70 1.35 31.55
CA ASP A 247 -12.05 0.97 31.93
C ASP A 247 -13.14 1.57 31.02
N VAL A 248 -14.38 1.09 31.17
CA VAL A 248 -15.53 1.54 30.39
C VAL A 248 -15.85 3.02 30.64
N ALA A 249 -15.73 3.49 31.88
CA ALA A 249 -16.06 4.87 32.25
C ALA A 249 -15.14 5.89 31.57
N THR A 250 -13.90 5.50 31.28
CA THR A 250 -12.95 6.35 30.55
C THR A 250 -13.01 6.09 29.03
N ALA A 251 -13.36 4.89 28.58
CA ALA A 251 -13.50 4.57 27.15
C ALA A 251 -14.73 5.24 26.50
N GLN A 252 -15.82 5.35 27.25
CA GLN A 252 -17.08 5.91 26.78
C GLN A 252 -17.02 7.39 26.36
N PRO A 253 -16.59 8.34 27.20
CA PRO A 253 -16.51 9.75 26.82
C PRO A 253 -15.60 9.97 25.60
N ARG A 254 -14.52 9.19 25.46
CA ARG A 254 -13.64 9.22 24.28
C ARG A 254 -14.38 8.87 22.99
N VAL A 255 -15.05 7.71 22.97
CA VAL A 255 -15.73 7.22 21.77
C VAL A 255 -16.91 8.14 21.42
N LEU A 256 -17.72 8.51 22.40
CA LEU A 256 -18.88 9.37 22.17
C LEU A 256 -18.46 10.77 21.74
N GLY A 257 -17.53 11.40 22.45
CA GLY A 257 -17.01 12.71 22.09
C GLY A 257 -16.34 12.72 20.72
N ALA A 258 -15.59 11.67 20.36
CA ALA A 258 -14.99 11.54 19.03
C ALA A 258 -16.06 11.45 17.91
N ILE A 259 -17.15 10.69 18.12
CA ILE A 259 -18.28 10.62 17.17
C ILE A 259 -18.95 11.98 17.03
N HIS A 260 -19.33 12.61 18.14
CA HIS A 260 -20.02 13.91 18.10
C HIS A 260 -19.15 15.02 17.53
N HIS A 261 -17.83 15.00 17.79
CA HIS A 261 -16.88 15.91 17.15
C HIS A 261 -16.90 15.76 15.61
N CYS A 262 -16.89 14.54 15.09
CA CYS A 262 -16.99 14.31 13.64
C CYS A 262 -18.30 14.84 13.04
N LEU A 263 -19.40 14.74 13.78
CA LEU A 263 -20.71 15.24 13.35
C LEU A 263 -20.80 16.78 13.40
N SER A 264 -20.12 17.43 14.35
CA SER A 264 -20.11 18.90 14.46
C SER A 264 -19.38 19.60 13.32
N GLU A 265 -18.52 18.89 12.59
CA GLU A 265 -17.71 19.44 11.48
C GLU A 265 -18.47 19.61 10.16
N SER A 266 -19.73 19.20 10.10
CA SER A 266 -20.56 19.37 8.89
C SER A 266 -21.90 20.01 9.24
N PRO A 267 -22.32 21.08 8.53
CA PRO A 267 -23.64 21.68 8.72
C PRO A 267 -24.79 20.66 8.63
N ALA A 268 -24.65 19.63 7.78
CA ALA A 268 -25.67 18.61 7.57
C ALA A 268 -25.88 17.68 8.79
N THR A 269 -24.88 17.55 9.67
CA THR A 269 -24.92 16.65 10.84
C THR A 269 -24.76 17.37 12.18
N GLN A 270 -24.44 18.67 12.17
CA GLN A 270 -24.13 19.45 13.37
C GLN A 270 -25.27 19.43 14.40
N ALA A 271 -26.52 19.46 13.96
CA ALA A 271 -27.69 19.40 14.84
C ALA A 271 -27.81 18.09 15.64
N LEU A 272 -27.09 17.03 15.25
CA LEU A 272 -27.04 15.75 15.96
C LEU A 272 -25.84 15.65 16.92
N ALA A 273 -24.94 16.63 16.91
CA ALA A 273 -23.77 16.63 17.78
C ALA A 273 -24.14 17.09 19.19
N SER A 274 -23.70 16.36 20.22
CA SER A 274 -23.85 16.77 21.62
C SER A 274 -22.67 17.65 22.01
N ALA A 275 -22.94 18.91 22.36
CA ALA A 275 -21.92 19.84 22.85
C ALA A 275 -21.30 19.36 24.17
N GLU A 276 -22.11 18.76 25.04
CA GLU A 276 -21.67 18.17 26.32
C GLU A 276 -20.68 17.03 26.09
N ALA A 277 -21.01 16.06 25.22
CA ALA A 277 -20.10 14.94 24.94
C ALA A 277 -18.78 15.38 24.30
N ILE A 278 -18.79 16.46 23.51
CA ILE A 278 -17.58 17.04 22.94
C ILE A 278 -16.75 17.68 24.06
N GLU A 279 -17.38 18.45 24.96
CA GLU A 279 -16.68 19.12 26.05
C GLU A 279 -16.10 18.12 27.07
N ASP A 280 -16.82 17.05 27.39
CA ASP A 280 -16.31 15.95 28.20
C ASP A 280 -15.03 15.35 27.59
N PHE A 281 -15.02 15.13 26.28
CA PHE A 281 -13.84 14.61 25.60
C PHE A 281 -12.70 15.64 25.51
N ARG A 282 -13.01 16.93 25.39
CA ARG A 282 -12.02 18.02 25.39
C ARG A 282 -11.33 18.19 26.74
N THR A 283 -12.05 17.95 27.83
CA THR A 283 -11.53 18.12 29.20
C THR A 283 -10.91 16.85 29.76
N LEU A 284 -11.29 15.68 29.25
CA LEU A 284 -10.73 14.37 29.63
C LEU A 284 -9.20 14.35 29.53
N ASP A 285 -8.54 13.87 30.59
CA ASP A 285 -7.08 13.74 30.69
C ASP A 285 -6.30 15.02 30.29
N GLY A 286 -6.86 16.19 30.59
CA GLY A 286 -6.28 17.49 30.24
C GLY A 286 -6.30 17.79 28.73
N GLY A 287 -7.19 17.16 27.97
CA GLY A 287 -7.42 17.42 26.54
C GLY A 287 -6.34 16.89 25.60
N LYS A 288 -5.36 16.12 26.09
CA LYS A 288 -4.25 15.60 25.28
C LYS A 288 -4.71 14.71 24.13
N GLU A 289 -5.77 13.93 24.34
CA GLU A 289 -6.34 13.05 23.32
C GLU A 289 -7.15 13.82 22.30
N PHE A 290 -8.03 14.72 22.73
CA PHE A 290 -8.76 15.61 21.84
C PHE A 290 -7.81 16.42 20.94
N ASN A 291 -6.73 16.95 21.53
CA ASN A 291 -5.71 17.70 20.80
C ASN A 291 -5.00 16.87 19.73
N ARG A 292 -4.82 15.56 19.92
CA ARG A 292 -4.30 14.67 18.87
C ARG A 292 -5.37 14.31 17.85
N TRP A 293 -6.59 14.04 18.32
CA TRP A 293 -7.74 13.69 17.49
C TRP A 293 -8.08 14.77 16.46
N ARG A 294 -8.08 16.04 16.88
CA ARG A 294 -8.39 17.18 15.99
C ARG A 294 -7.40 17.36 14.85
N LEU A 295 -6.18 16.83 14.98
CA LEU A 295 -5.13 16.91 13.96
C LEU A 295 -5.30 15.87 12.84
N LEU A 296 -6.17 14.87 13.00
CA LEU A 296 -6.45 13.92 11.93
C LEU A 296 -7.41 14.55 10.90
N PRO A 297 -7.24 14.36 9.59
CA PRO A 297 -8.25 14.81 8.64
C PRO A 297 -9.61 14.12 8.84
N PRO A 298 -10.72 14.77 8.47
CA PRO A 298 -12.07 14.24 8.70
C PRO A 298 -12.30 12.82 8.18
N VAL A 299 -11.80 12.51 6.98
CA VAL A 299 -11.94 11.17 6.37
C VAL A 299 -11.31 10.08 7.24
N VAL A 300 -10.15 10.37 7.84
CA VAL A 300 -9.42 9.42 8.70
C VAL A 300 -10.10 9.27 10.04
N ARG A 301 -10.50 10.38 10.68
CA ARG A 301 -11.28 10.35 11.92
C ARG A 301 -12.53 9.47 11.76
N CYS A 302 -13.30 9.74 10.72
CA CYS A 302 -14.52 8.98 10.46
C CYS A 302 -14.19 7.51 10.17
N GLN A 303 -13.19 7.20 9.33
CA GLN A 303 -12.84 5.82 9.02
C GLN A 303 -12.39 5.01 10.25
N VAL A 304 -11.60 5.60 11.14
CA VAL A 304 -11.17 4.97 12.40
C VAL A 304 -12.39 4.57 13.24
N LEU A 305 -13.36 5.48 13.38
CA LEU A 305 -14.62 5.20 14.07
C LEU A 305 -15.45 4.14 13.35
N LEU A 306 -15.61 4.22 12.02
CA LEU A 306 -16.37 3.24 11.25
C LEU A 306 -15.79 1.83 11.38
N SER A 307 -14.47 1.71 11.42
CA SER A 307 -13.79 0.44 11.67
C SER A 307 -14.15 -0.10 13.05
N ASP A 308 -13.88 0.67 14.10
CA ASP A 308 -13.93 0.16 15.46
C ASP A 308 -15.37 0.00 15.96
N LEU A 309 -16.30 0.87 15.56
CA LEU A 309 -17.72 0.75 15.91
C LEU A 309 -18.32 -0.59 15.47
N SER A 310 -17.92 -1.11 14.30
CA SER A 310 -18.38 -2.44 13.85
C SER A 310 -18.03 -3.58 14.83
N ARG A 311 -17.02 -3.37 15.69
CA ARG A 311 -16.58 -4.34 16.71
C ARG A 311 -17.30 -4.11 18.04
N MET A 312 -17.80 -2.90 18.29
CA MET A 312 -18.49 -2.49 19.52
C MET A 312 -19.99 -2.78 19.53
N PHE A 313 -20.52 -3.32 18.44
CA PHE A 313 -21.88 -3.86 18.38
C PHE A 313 -21.87 -5.39 18.44
N PRO A 314 -22.90 -6.01 19.03
CA PRO A 314 -23.01 -7.47 19.11
C PRO A 314 -23.22 -8.12 17.72
N TRP A 315 -23.62 -7.32 16.72
CA TRP A 315 -23.92 -7.80 15.38
C TRP A 315 -22.67 -7.76 14.51
N ARG A 316 -21.90 -8.85 14.53
CA ARG A 316 -20.74 -9.04 13.66
C ARG A 316 -21.11 -9.91 12.46
N GLY A 317 -20.76 -9.45 11.26
CA GLY A 317 -20.84 -10.28 10.07
C GLY A 317 -19.68 -11.28 10.04
N ASN A 318 -19.94 -12.50 9.55
CA ASN A 318 -18.87 -13.45 9.26
C ASN A 318 -18.02 -12.96 8.08
N ASN A 319 -16.73 -13.28 8.08
CA ASN A 319 -15.91 -13.12 6.88
C ASN A 319 -16.46 -14.08 5.81
N GLY A 320 -16.91 -13.53 4.69
CA GLY A 320 -17.43 -14.30 3.56
C GLY A 320 -16.31 -14.85 2.66
N ARG A 321 -16.68 -15.24 1.43
CA ARG A 321 -15.70 -15.64 0.41
C ARG A 321 -14.82 -14.45 0.02
N HIS A 322 -13.55 -14.72 -0.25
CA HIS A 322 -12.57 -13.73 -0.69
C HIS A 322 -12.65 -13.48 -2.19
N GLN A 323 -12.95 -12.23 -2.56
CA GLN A 323 -12.98 -11.77 -3.94
C GLN A 323 -11.58 -11.38 -4.42
N ARG A 324 -11.23 -11.75 -5.66
CA ARG A 324 -9.93 -11.45 -6.29
C ARG A 324 -10.08 -11.12 -7.76
N LEU A 325 -9.40 -10.08 -8.22
CA LEU A 325 -9.32 -9.77 -9.64
C LEU A 325 -8.39 -10.74 -10.36
N GLU A 326 -8.88 -11.39 -11.40
CA GLU A 326 -8.13 -12.31 -12.24
C GLU A 326 -8.36 -12.01 -13.73
N PHE A 327 -7.30 -11.98 -14.53
CA PHE A 327 -7.43 -12.00 -15.99
C PHE A 327 -7.88 -13.38 -16.46
N ALA A 328 -8.59 -13.41 -17.59
CA ALA A 328 -8.96 -14.65 -18.22
C ALA A 328 -7.73 -15.56 -18.44
N GLN A 329 -7.83 -16.81 -18.01
CA GLN A 329 -6.73 -17.79 -18.02
C GLN A 329 -6.03 -17.89 -19.39
N ALA A 330 -6.79 -17.89 -20.48
CA ALA A 330 -6.24 -17.96 -21.84
C ALA A 330 -5.31 -16.78 -22.21
N ARG A 331 -5.47 -15.62 -21.56
CA ARG A 331 -4.57 -14.46 -21.73
C ARG A 331 -3.29 -14.65 -20.93
N LEU A 332 -3.41 -15.14 -19.71
CA LEU A 332 -2.26 -15.45 -18.87
C LEU A 332 -1.41 -16.56 -19.51
N ASP A 333 -2.03 -17.61 -20.05
CA ASP A 333 -1.37 -18.68 -20.83
C ASP A 333 -0.55 -18.17 -22.03
N GLY A 334 -0.84 -16.98 -22.54
CA GLY A 334 -0.19 -16.38 -23.71
C GLY A 334 0.98 -15.43 -23.41
N LEU A 335 1.40 -15.28 -22.14
CA LEU A 335 2.57 -14.46 -21.80
C LEU A 335 3.85 -14.99 -22.48
N PRO A 336 4.79 -14.12 -22.89
CA PRO A 336 4.91 -12.70 -22.53
C PRO A 336 4.13 -11.71 -23.41
N SER A 337 3.35 -12.18 -24.39
CA SER A 337 2.63 -11.27 -25.29
C SER A 337 1.60 -10.42 -24.54
N LEU A 338 1.76 -9.10 -24.59
CA LEU A 338 0.85 -8.11 -23.99
C LEU A 338 -0.15 -7.51 -25.00
N ALA A 339 -0.25 -8.09 -26.20
CA ALA A 339 -1.10 -7.55 -27.25
C ALA A 339 -2.57 -7.41 -26.78
N GLY A 340 -3.10 -6.20 -26.89
CA GLY A 340 -4.48 -5.88 -26.49
C GLY A 340 -4.74 -5.92 -24.98
N PHE A 341 -3.72 -5.84 -24.11
CA PHE A 341 -3.84 -5.90 -22.64
C PHE A 341 -4.98 -5.05 -22.06
N ALA A 342 -5.15 -3.82 -22.58
CA ALA A 342 -6.22 -2.92 -22.15
C ALA A 342 -7.62 -3.55 -22.29
N ALA A 343 -7.85 -4.33 -23.34
CA ALA A 343 -9.10 -5.02 -23.64
C ALA A 343 -9.19 -6.45 -23.07
N TRP A 344 -8.17 -6.93 -22.35
CA TRP A 344 -8.25 -8.24 -21.71
C TRP A 344 -9.38 -8.26 -20.67
N GLY A 345 -10.28 -9.24 -20.82
CA GLY A 345 -11.32 -9.50 -19.84
C GLY A 345 -10.73 -9.90 -18.49
N SER A 346 -11.29 -9.35 -17.43
CA SER A 346 -10.98 -9.69 -16.03
C SER A 346 -12.26 -9.95 -15.27
N THR A 347 -12.22 -10.90 -14.35
CA THR A 347 -13.34 -11.28 -13.49
C THR A 347 -12.95 -11.15 -12.02
N MET A 348 -13.95 -10.93 -11.17
CA MET A 348 -13.80 -11.05 -9.73
C MET A 348 -14.13 -12.48 -9.33
N GLU A 349 -13.10 -13.26 -9.00
CA GLU A 349 -13.23 -14.66 -8.61
C GLU A 349 -13.40 -14.80 -7.09
N ALA A 350 -14.31 -15.69 -6.69
CA ALA A 350 -14.62 -15.94 -5.29
C ALA A 350 -13.86 -17.17 -4.79
N HIS A 351 -13.05 -16.96 -3.76
CA HIS A 351 -12.20 -17.97 -3.14
C HIS A 351 -12.65 -18.28 -1.72
N ALA A 352 -12.56 -19.55 -1.32
CA ALA A 352 -12.93 -19.96 0.04
C ALA A 352 -11.96 -19.42 1.11
N GLN A 353 -10.69 -19.22 0.75
CA GLN A 353 -9.61 -18.83 1.67
C GLN A 353 -9.01 -17.45 1.33
N PRO A 354 -8.45 -16.72 2.31
CA PRO A 354 -7.74 -15.46 2.10
C PRO A 354 -6.44 -15.62 1.31
N THR A 355 -5.93 -16.85 1.20
CA THR A 355 -4.73 -17.24 0.45
C THR A 355 -4.93 -18.62 -0.22
N PRO A 356 -5.80 -18.71 -1.25
CA PRO A 356 -6.28 -19.99 -1.79
C PRO A 356 -5.21 -20.85 -2.50
N HIS A 357 -4.05 -20.26 -2.77
CA HIS A 357 -2.94 -20.88 -3.48
C HIS A 357 -1.67 -20.94 -2.62
N ASP A 358 -1.81 -20.80 -1.30
CA ASP A 358 -0.72 -20.87 -0.35
C ASP A 358 -0.45 -22.33 0.04
N PRO A 359 0.66 -22.94 -0.42
CA PRO A 359 1.04 -24.30 0.00
C PRO A 359 1.42 -24.37 1.48
N GLY A 360 1.64 -23.23 2.13
CA GLY A 360 2.13 -23.10 3.49
C GLY A 360 1.05 -23.07 4.56
N HIS A 361 -0.24 -23.23 4.26
CA HIS A 361 -1.32 -23.17 5.28
C HIS A 361 -1.05 -24.07 6.50
N ASP A 362 -0.45 -25.26 6.29
CA ASP A 362 -0.11 -26.20 7.37
C ASP A 362 1.27 -25.94 8.02
N PHE A 363 2.02 -24.97 7.49
CA PHE A 363 3.26 -24.46 8.05
C PHE A 363 2.91 -23.42 9.15
N PRO A 364 3.36 -23.61 10.41
CA PRO A 364 2.95 -22.79 11.55
C PRO A 364 3.29 -21.29 11.45
N HIS A 365 3.95 -20.86 10.37
CA HIS A 365 4.41 -19.50 10.14
C HIS A 365 3.88 -18.87 8.83
N ALA A 366 2.82 -19.45 8.24
CA ALA A 366 2.17 -19.01 7.00
C ALA A 366 1.69 -17.55 7.00
N ALA A 367 1.44 -16.96 8.18
CA ALA A 367 1.06 -15.56 8.31
C ALA A 367 2.09 -14.59 7.68
N GLY A 368 3.32 -15.04 7.48
CA GLY A 368 4.41 -14.33 6.81
C GLY A 368 4.64 -14.69 5.34
N TRP A 369 4.05 -15.75 4.78
CA TRP A 369 4.40 -16.27 3.46
C TRP A 369 4.04 -15.31 2.31
N THR A 370 5.00 -15.03 1.42
CA THR A 370 4.75 -14.24 0.20
C THR A 370 3.98 -15.08 -0.81
N ARG A 371 2.75 -14.65 -1.08
CA ARG A 371 1.79 -15.37 -1.92
C ARG A 371 2.46 -15.81 -3.22
N HIS A 372 2.33 -17.10 -3.50
CA HIS A 372 2.91 -17.79 -4.64
C HIS A 372 2.86 -16.96 -5.95
N GLU A 373 4.02 -16.58 -6.48
CA GLU A 373 4.15 -15.71 -7.67
C GLU A 373 3.69 -16.36 -8.98
N PHE A 374 3.07 -17.54 -8.92
CA PHE A 374 2.37 -18.17 -10.04
C PHE A 374 0.85 -18.16 -9.90
N CYS A 375 0.29 -17.50 -8.88
CA CYS A 375 -1.17 -17.41 -8.77
C CYS A 375 -1.75 -16.46 -9.82
N PRO A 376 -2.85 -16.82 -10.51
CA PRO A 376 -3.48 -15.94 -11.51
C PRO A 376 -3.76 -14.53 -11.01
N ASN A 377 -4.27 -14.38 -9.79
CA ASN A 377 -4.55 -13.08 -9.16
C ASN A 377 -3.29 -12.25 -8.84
N VAL A 378 -2.18 -12.91 -8.48
CA VAL A 378 -0.89 -12.25 -8.21
C VAL A 378 -0.32 -11.71 -9.52
N VAL A 379 -0.26 -12.57 -10.55
CA VAL A 379 0.17 -12.18 -11.90
C VAL A 379 -0.72 -11.07 -12.45
N SER A 380 -2.05 -11.17 -12.30
CA SER A 380 -2.99 -10.14 -12.76
C SER A 380 -2.77 -8.80 -12.07
N SER A 381 -2.58 -8.79 -10.75
CA SER A 381 -2.29 -7.57 -9.98
C SER A 381 -0.96 -6.93 -10.41
N ARG A 382 0.09 -7.76 -10.59
CA ARG A 382 1.41 -7.28 -11.05
C ARG A 382 1.39 -6.78 -12.49
N LEU A 383 0.61 -7.39 -13.40
CA LEU A 383 0.42 -6.89 -14.76
C LEU A 383 -0.39 -5.58 -14.80
N LEU A 384 -1.23 -5.35 -13.80
CA LEU A 384 -1.81 -4.03 -13.55
C LEU A 384 -0.82 -3.08 -12.88
N LEU A 385 0.40 -3.54 -12.58
CA LEU A 385 1.46 -2.81 -11.88
C LEU A 385 1.04 -2.40 -10.47
N ALA A 386 0.09 -3.10 -9.85
CA ALA A 386 -0.30 -2.83 -8.47
C ALA A 386 0.81 -3.27 -7.49
N PRO A 387 1.12 -2.48 -6.45
CA PRO A 387 1.94 -2.97 -5.35
C PRO A 387 1.20 -4.10 -4.62
N LEU A 388 1.91 -5.12 -4.12
CA LEU A 388 1.25 -6.39 -3.84
C LEU A 388 0.54 -6.46 -2.48
N TYR A 389 -0.78 -6.65 -2.53
CA TYR A 389 -1.42 -7.73 -1.76
C TYR A 389 -2.57 -8.40 -2.53
N ALA A 390 -2.48 -9.72 -2.54
CA ALA A 390 -3.16 -10.68 -3.40
C ALA A 390 -4.69 -10.76 -3.42
N GLY A 391 -5.51 -9.84 -2.92
CA GLY A 391 -6.98 -10.01 -2.83
C GLY A 391 -7.60 -9.39 -1.59
N THR A 392 -8.93 -9.47 -1.47
CA THR A 392 -9.71 -8.80 -0.42
C THR A 392 -9.24 -9.05 1.02
N SER A 393 -9.04 -7.96 1.76
CA SER A 393 -8.68 -8.01 3.18
C SER A 393 -9.82 -8.51 4.07
N GLY A 394 -9.53 -9.44 4.99
CA GLY A 394 -10.51 -9.86 6.00
C GLY A 394 -11.03 -8.69 6.87
N HIS A 395 -10.20 -7.67 7.13
CA HIS A 395 -10.63 -6.48 7.86
C HIS A 395 -11.69 -5.71 7.08
N THR A 396 -11.40 -5.36 5.82
CA THR A 396 -12.33 -4.64 4.94
C THR A 396 -13.64 -5.41 4.77
N GLN A 397 -13.57 -6.71 4.53
CA GLN A 397 -14.75 -7.57 4.40
C GLN A 397 -15.61 -7.59 5.66
N GLY A 398 -14.99 -7.86 6.82
CA GLY A 398 -15.70 -7.91 8.08
C GLY A 398 -16.42 -6.60 8.40
N ARG A 399 -15.82 -5.44 8.04
CA ARG A 399 -16.48 -4.14 8.18
C ARG A 399 -17.63 -3.96 7.22
N ILE A 400 -17.46 -4.30 5.94
CA ILE A 400 -18.55 -4.21 4.95
C ILE A 400 -19.73 -5.05 5.42
N SER A 401 -19.50 -6.32 5.77
CA SER A 401 -20.55 -7.20 6.28
C SER A 401 -21.27 -6.64 7.51
N ALA A 402 -20.52 -6.10 8.49
CA ALA A 402 -21.09 -5.52 9.70
C ALA A 402 -21.95 -4.28 9.40
N TRP A 403 -21.46 -3.36 8.55
CA TRP A 403 -22.20 -2.16 8.20
C TRP A 403 -23.42 -2.45 7.31
N THR A 404 -23.35 -3.47 6.44
CA THR A 404 -24.52 -3.95 5.70
C THR A 404 -25.58 -4.52 6.64
N MET A 405 -25.19 -5.18 7.73
CA MET A 405 -26.12 -5.59 8.80
C MET A 405 -26.69 -4.42 9.58
N PHE A 406 -25.92 -3.34 9.78
CA PHE A 406 -26.43 -2.10 10.38
C PHE A 406 -27.44 -1.42 9.46
N ALA A 407 -27.25 -1.49 8.14
CA ALA A 407 -28.19 -0.92 7.17
C ALA A 407 -29.60 -1.52 7.24
N GLN A 408 -29.72 -2.76 7.72
CA GLN A 408 -30.99 -3.44 7.95
C GLN A 408 -31.67 -3.03 9.26
N ARG A 409 -30.95 -2.37 10.17
CA ARG A 409 -31.39 -2.04 11.53
C ARG A 409 -31.55 -0.55 11.76
N PHE A 410 -30.67 0.25 11.19
CA PHE A 410 -30.61 1.70 11.41
C PHE A 410 -31.12 2.45 10.18
N GLN A 411 -32.02 3.39 10.41
CA GLN A 411 -32.49 4.30 9.37
C GLN A 411 -31.35 5.19 8.85
N GLY A 412 -31.38 5.51 7.56
CA GLY A 412 -30.42 6.41 6.91
C GLY A 412 -29.15 5.76 6.35
N ILE A 413 -28.79 4.54 6.79
CA ILE A 413 -27.65 3.80 6.22
C ILE A 413 -28.02 3.12 4.89
N ALA A 414 -29.29 2.74 4.74
CA ALA A 414 -29.84 2.13 3.53
C ALA A 414 -29.72 3.00 2.25
N ALA A 415 -29.26 4.26 2.35
CA ALA A 415 -28.92 5.15 1.22
C ALA A 415 -27.40 5.41 0.99
N VAL A 416 -26.51 5.09 1.95
CA VAL A 416 -25.03 5.08 1.80
C VAL A 416 -24.41 3.87 1.02
N PRO A 417 -23.54 4.04 0.01
CA PRO A 417 -22.84 2.93 -0.66
C PRO A 417 -21.72 2.31 0.19
N ILE A 418 -22.10 1.42 1.12
CA ILE A 418 -21.26 0.87 2.18
C ILE A 418 -19.97 0.23 1.64
N GLY A 419 -20.08 -0.67 0.67
CA GLY A 419 -18.92 -1.34 0.08
C GLY A 419 -17.87 -0.36 -0.45
N VAL A 420 -18.31 0.69 -1.17
CA VAL A 420 -17.43 1.73 -1.71
C VAL A 420 -16.81 2.58 -0.61
N VAL A 421 -17.62 3.10 0.32
CA VAL A 421 -17.18 4.01 1.39
C VAL A 421 -16.13 3.34 2.29
N ILE A 422 -16.40 2.10 2.72
CA ILE A 422 -15.47 1.37 3.60
C ILE A 422 -14.18 1.00 2.87
N SER A 423 -14.27 0.52 1.63
CA SER A 423 -13.10 0.18 0.82
C SER A 423 -12.19 1.38 0.57
N VAL A 424 -12.76 2.52 0.17
CA VAL A 424 -11.99 3.74 -0.10
C VAL A 424 -11.43 4.33 1.20
N GLY A 425 -12.24 4.42 2.25
CA GLY A 425 -11.78 4.92 3.55
C GLY A 425 -10.62 4.08 4.12
N TYR A 426 -10.68 2.75 4.01
CA TYR A 426 -9.56 1.90 4.41
C TYR A 426 -8.32 2.09 3.54
N SER A 427 -8.49 2.30 2.24
CA SER A 427 -7.36 2.60 1.36
C SER A 427 -6.62 3.85 1.86
N VAL A 428 -7.35 4.91 2.23
CA VAL A 428 -6.79 6.15 2.80
C VAL A 428 -6.13 5.89 4.17
N LEU A 429 -6.87 5.30 5.11
CA LEU A 429 -6.38 5.04 6.48
C LEU A 429 -5.12 4.18 6.47
N TRP A 430 -5.13 3.07 5.71
CA TRP A 430 -3.99 2.17 5.67
C TRP A 430 -2.80 2.81 5.00
N ARG A 431 -2.99 3.35 3.80
CA ARG A 431 -1.88 3.88 3.01
C ARG A 431 -1.20 5.08 3.65
N LEU A 432 -1.95 5.92 4.37
CA LEU A 432 -1.43 7.18 4.89
C LEU A 432 -1.22 7.21 6.41
N TYR A 433 -1.93 6.41 7.20
CA TYR A 433 -1.95 6.57 8.67
C TYR A 433 -1.65 5.30 9.46
N TYR A 434 -1.50 4.14 8.81
CA TYR A 434 -1.27 2.86 9.50
C TYR A 434 -0.07 2.05 8.95
N ASP A 435 0.32 2.21 7.69
CA ASP A 435 1.24 1.27 7.02
C ASP A 435 2.72 1.36 7.45
N LYS A 436 3.10 0.75 8.58
CA LYS A 436 4.49 0.66 9.06
C LYS A 436 5.39 -0.33 8.29
N ARG A 437 5.08 -0.74 7.06
CA ARG A 437 5.80 -1.80 6.30
C ARG A 437 6.59 -1.23 5.11
N THR A 438 7.80 -1.75 4.81
CA THR A 438 8.56 -1.33 3.60
C THR A 438 7.98 -1.91 2.32
N THR A 439 7.25 -3.00 2.48
CA THR A 439 6.54 -3.72 1.45
C THR A 439 5.07 -3.35 1.60
N SER A 440 4.53 -2.68 0.56
CA SER A 440 3.17 -2.15 0.52
C SER A 440 2.18 -3.31 0.48
N PHE A 441 1.95 -3.93 1.63
CA PHE A 441 1.05 -5.06 1.78
C PHE A 441 -0.40 -4.64 2.03
N HIS A 442 -0.63 -3.36 2.31
CA HIS A 442 -1.98 -2.79 2.38
C HIS A 442 -2.12 -1.78 1.26
N THR A 443 -2.57 -2.28 0.11
CA THR A 443 -2.70 -1.47 -1.09
C THR A 443 -4.13 -1.03 -1.28
N LEU A 444 -4.30 0.06 -2.00
CA LEU A 444 -5.57 0.45 -2.58
C LEU A 444 -6.23 -0.75 -3.25
N PHE A 445 -5.46 -1.53 -4.00
CA PHE A 445 -5.93 -2.72 -4.70
C PHE A 445 -6.55 -3.77 -3.75
N GLU A 446 -5.94 -4.04 -2.60
CA GLU A 446 -6.50 -4.95 -1.58
C GLU A 446 -7.85 -4.43 -1.06
N ALA A 447 -7.94 -3.15 -0.73
CA ALA A 447 -9.09 -2.56 -0.08
C ALA A 447 -10.27 -2.36 -1.05
N ILE A 448 -10.03 -1.88 -2.28
CA ILE A 448 -11.09 -1.65 -3.30
C ILE A 448 -11.75 -2.92 -3.81
N GLN A 449 -11.00 -4.03 -3.89
CA GLN A 449 -11.60 -5.34 -4.18
C GLN A 449 -12.67 -5.70 -3.14
N GLY A 450 -12.59 -5.13 -1.93
CA GLY A 450 -13.54 -5.35 -0.84
C GLY A 450 -14.97 -4.97 -1.19
N SER A 451 -15.16 -3.97 -2.06
CA SER A 451 -16.48 -3.51 -2.51
C SER A 451 -17.32 -4.62 -3.14
N HIS A 452 -16.68 -5.65 -3.71
CA HIS A 452 -17.37 -6.80 -4.31
C HIS A 452 -17.98 -7.77 -3.30
N VAL A 453 -17.64 -7.64 -2.01
CA VAL A 453 -18.26 -8.41 -0.92
C VAL A 453 -19.60 -7.82 -0.49
N ASP A 454 -19.90 -6.57 -0.87
CA ASP A 454 -21.18 -5.96 -0.59
C ASP A 454 -22.29 -6.58 -1.47
N ALA A 455 -23.04 -7.52 -0.90
CA ALA A 455 -24.18 -8.15 -1.56
C ALA A 455 -25.38 -7.19 -1.71
N ALA A 456 -25.40 -6.10 -0.93
CA ALA A 456 -26.41 -5.05 -0.99
C ALA A 456 -25.91 -3.80 -1.74
N ALA A 457 -24.92 -3.98 -2.62
CA ALA A 457 -24.35 -2.92 -3.44
C ALA A 457 -25.45 -2.18 -4.22
N ARG A 458 -25.26 -0.87 -4.34
CA ARG A 458 -26.29 0.04 -4.84
C ARG A 458 -25.89 0.68 -6.15
N ASP A 459 -26.87 0.98 -6.97
CA ASP A 459 -26.65 1.74 -8.18
C ASP A 459 -26.20 3.17 -7.87
N LEU A 460 -25.03 3.56 -8.38
CA LEU A 460 -24.42 4.88 -8.17
C LEU A 460 -24.46 5.75 -9.43
N ARG A 461 -25.09 5.29 -10.52
CA ARG A 461 -25.16 6.04 -11.79
C ARG A 461 -25.83 7.41 -11.63
N ASN A 462 -26.77 7.52 -10.69
CA ASN A 462 -27.52 8.75 -10.44
C ASN A 462 -26.97 9.58 -9.26
N VAL A 463 -25.85 9.18 -8.65
CA VAL A 463 -25.22 9.97 -7.59
C VAL A 463 -24.56 11.19 -8.22
N ALA A 464 -24.90 12.39 -7.75
CA ALA A 464 -24.31 13.62 -8.27
C ALA A 464 -22.79 13.64 -8.05
N ARG A 465 -22.06 14.12 -9.05
CA ARG A 465 -20.63 14.39 -8.94
C ARG A 465 -20.43 15.70 -8.18
N ILE A 466 -19.34 15.79 -7.44
CA ILE A 466 -19.00 16.96 -6.62
C ILE A 466 -17.89 17.73 -7.32
N ASP A 467 -18.13 19.00 -7.60
CA ASP A 467 -17.14 19.86 -8.25
C ASP A 467 -15.85 19.93 -7.43
N GLY A 468 -14.70 19.72 -8.10
CA GLY A 468 -13.38 19.71 -7.47
C GLY A 468 -13.00 18.41 -6.75
N ASP A 469 -13.93 17.46 -6.54
CA ASP A 469 -13.64 16.17 -5.89
C ASP A 469 -13.28 15.07 -6.92
N VAL A 470 -12.19 15.31 -7.64
CA VAL A 470 -11.80 14.53 -8.83
C VAL A 470 -11.73 13.03 -8.53
N LEU A 471 -11.02 12.62 -7.47
CA LEU A 471 -10.83 11.19 -7.20
C LEU A 471 -12.09 10.51 -6.69
N TRP A 472 -12.92 11.20 -5.89
CA TRP A 472 -14.19 10.62 -5.47
C TRP A 472 -15.13 10.43 -6.66
N ASN A 473 -15.17 11.40 -7.57
CA ASN A 473 -15.93 11.26 -8.82
C ASN A 473 -15.41 10.08 -9.65
N THR A 474 -14.09 9.92 -9.79
CA THR A 474 -13.49 8.75 -10.46
C THR A 474 -13.86 7.43 -9.79
N VAL A 475 -13.95 7.38 -8.46
CA VAL A 475 -14.47 6.21 -7.72
C VAL A 475 -15.91 5.93 -8.11
N LEU A 476 -16.78 6.95 -8.10
CA LEU A 476 -18.20 6.79 -8.43
C LEU A 476 -18.42 6.38 -9.89
N ASP A 477 -17.65 6.95 -10.81
CA ASP A 477 -17.66 6.60 -12.24
C ASP A 477 -17.23 5.14 -12.46
N SER A 478 -16.29 4.66 -11.63
CA SER A 478 -15.82 3.28 -11.66
C SER A 478 -16.71 2.32 -10.86
N ALA A 479 -17.75 2.80 -10.18
CA ALA A 479 -18.62 1.97 -9.34
C ALA A 479 -20.12 2.12 -9.66
N PRO A 480 -20.55 2.10 -10.94
CA PRO A 480 -21.94 2.35 -11.31
C PRO A 480 -22.93 1.38 -10.66
N THR A 481 -22.50 0.15 -10.35
CA THR A 481 -23.32 -0.88 -9.69
C THR A 481 -23.07 -0.98 -8.17
N GLY A 482 -22.32 -0.02 -7.60
CA GLY A 482 -21.92 -0.03 -6.19
C GLY A 482 -20.76 -0.96 -5.88
N LYS A 483 -20.20 -1.58 -6.92
CA LYS A 483 -18.96 -2.38 -6.87
C LYS A 483 -17.95 -1.72 -7.78
N ILE A 484 -16.76 -1.46 -7.26
CA ILE A 484 -15.72 -0.74 -7.99
C ILE A 484 -15.15 -1.66 -9.08
N ASP A 485 -15.18 -1.24 -10.35
CA ASP A 485 -14.34 -1.81 -11.40
C ASP A 485 -12.88 -1.54 -11.03
N VAL A 486 -12.25 -2.54 -10.40
CA VAL A 486 -10.91 -2.45 -9.84
C VAL A 486 -9.88 -2.11 -10.92
N LYS A 487 -10.00 -2.73 -12.10
CA LYS A 487 -9.10 -2.48 -13.24
C LYS A 487 -9.33 -1.07 -13.79
N GLY A 488 -10.58 -0.71 -14.03
CA GLY A 488 -10.97 0.61 -14.56
C GLY A 488 -10.51 1.74 -13.65
N PHE A 489 -10.85 1.66 -12.36
CA PHE A 489 -10.46 2.65 -11.36
C PHE A 489 -8.94 2.80 -11.25
N TRP A 490 -8.22 1.68 -11.17
CA TRP A 490 -6.77 1.73 -11.08
C TRP A 490 -6.12 2.35 -12.33
N ASN A 491 -6.59 1.97 -13.52
CA ASN A 491 -6.12 2.58 -14.77
C ASN A 491 -6.44 4.08 -14.84
N ALA A 492 -7.58 4.51 -14.31
CA ALA A 492 -7.91 5.93 -14.22
C ALA A 492 -6.94 6.66 -13.30
N CYS A 493 -6.64 6.12 -12.10
CA CYS A 493 -5.64 6.70 -11.20
C CYS A 493 -4.26 6.81 -11.87
N VAL A 494 -3.83 5.76 -12.58
CA VAL A 494 -2.59 5.79 -13.37
C VAL A 494 -2.66 6.87 -14.45
N ALA A 495 -3.75 6.95 -15.22
CA ALA A 495 -3.89 7.95 -16.27
C ALA A 495 -3.88 9.40 -15.74
N HIS A 496 -4.44 9.64 -14.55
CA HIS A 496 -4.44 10.97 -13.92
C HIS A 496 -3.04 11.45 -13.56
N PHE A 497 -2.22 10.58 -12.95
CA PHE A 497 -0.97 11.00 -12.29
C PHE A 497 0.31 10.57 -12.98
N ASN A 498 0.24 9.59 -13.88
CA ASN A 498 1.41 9.14 -14.61
C ASN A 498 1.82 10.18 -15.65
N LYS A 499 3.12 10.53 -15.64
CA LYS A 499 3.77 11.35 -16.66
C LYS A 499 4.90 10.51 -17.27
N PRO A 500 4.60 9.66 -18.27
CA PRO A 500 5.55 8.68 -18.77
C PRO A 500 6.84 9.33 -19.28
N GLY A 501 7.98 8.72 -18.98
CA GLY A 501 9.28 9.17 -19.44
C GLY A 501 10.41 8.96 -18.43
N PRO A 502 11.67 9.26 -18.81
CA PRO A 502 12.83 9.08 -17.94
C PRO A 502 12.80 9.95 -16.67
N PHE A 503 12.04 11.05 -16.69
CA PHE A 503 11.87 11.98 -15.57
C PHE A 503 10.69 11.65 -14.65
N LEU A 504 10.00 10.53 -14.87
CA LEU A 504 8.86 10.10 -14.06
C LEU A 504 9.10 10.21 -12.54
N PRO A 505 10.27 9.81 -11.97
CA PRO A 505 10.49 9.94 -10.54
C PRO A 505 10.37 11.37 -10.01
N ARG A 506 10.85 12.38 -10.76
CA ARG A 506 10.73 13.80 -10.37
C ARG A 506 9.30 14.31 -10.56
N GLN A 507 8.64 13.90 -11.63
CA GLN A 507 7.23 14.25 -11.86
C GLN A 507 6.33 13.71 -10.74
N LEU A 508 6.52 12.46 -10.33
CA LEU A 508 5.78 11.89 -9.21
C LEU A 508 6.07 12.59 -7.87
N LYS A 509 7.27 13.18 -7.70
CA LYS A 509 7.60 14.03 -6.55
C LYS A 509 6.85 15.35 -6.56
N LEU A 510 6.71 15.98 -7.72
CA LEU A 510 5.88 17.16 -7.84
C LEU A 510 4.40 16.86 -7.55
N GLU A 511 3.86 15.79 -8.15
CA GLU A 511 2.44 15.44 -7.99
C GLU A 511 2.07 15.07 -6.55
N ILE A 512 2.96 14.41 -5.80
CA ILE A 512 2.71 14.15 -4.38
C ILE A 512 2.72 15.44 -3.55
N SER A 513 3.56 16.43 -3.87
CA SER A 513 3.58 17.72 -3.18
C SER A 513 2.32 18.52 -3.47
N LYS A 514 1.86 18.57 -4.73
CA LYS A 514 0.56 19.17 -5.10
C LYS A 514 -0.61 18.54 -4.35
N ALA A 515 -0.61 17.20 -4.25
CA ALA A 515 -1.65 16.49 -3.52
C ALA A 515 -1.62 16.83 -2.02
N ARG A 516 -0.44 16.99 -1.41
CA ARG A 516 -0.32 17.45 -0.01
C ARG A 516 -0.88 18.86 0.16
N THR A 517 -0.48 19.80 -0.68
CA THR A 517 -0.99 21.17 -0.68
C THR A 517 -2.51 21.21 -0.81
N PHE A 518 -3.06 20.41 -1.72
CA PHE A 518 -4.51 20.27 -1.87
C PHE A 518 -5.18 19.88 -0.55
N VAL A 519 -4.69 18.83 0.13
CA VAL A 519 -5.28 18.39 1.40
C VAL A 519 -5.09 19.42 2.51
N THR A 520 -3.91 20.04 2.62
CA THR A 520 -3.65 21.08 3.63
C THR A 520 -4.62 22.25 3.47
N LYS A 521 -4.94 22.66 2.24
CA LYS A 521 -5.96 23.67 1.95
C LYS A 521 -7.38 23.18 2.29
N ALA A 522 -7.70 21.92 1.97
CA ALA A 522 -9.02 21.34 2.22
C ALA A 522 -9.30 21.01 3.69
N CYS A 523 -8.25 20.78 4.49
CA CYS A 523 -8.33 20.34 5.88
C CYS A 523 -7.38 21.17 6.76
N PRO A 524 -7.64 22.48 6.95
CA PRO A 524 -6.77 23.35 7.73
C PRO A 524 -6.63 22.86 9.17
N GLY A 525 -5.41 22.93 9.72
CA GLY A 525 -5.09 22.46 11.07
C GLY A 525 -5.04 20.93 11.24
N SER A 526 -5.26 20.16 10.16
CA SER A 526 -4.95 18.73 10.17
C SER A 526 -3.47 18.51 9.83
N VAL A 527 -2.85 17.51 10.44
CA VAL A 527 -1.50 17.10 10.09
C VAL A 527 -1.57 16.03 9.01
N ILE A 528 -1.00 16.38 7.87
CA ILE A 528 -0.87 15.48 6.73
C ILE A 528 0.43 14.71 6.92
N PRO A 529 0.39 13.37 7.07
CA PRO A 529 1.51 12.62 7.57
C PRO A 529 2.70 12.73 6.61
N ARG A 530 3.79 13.31 7.12
CA ARG A 530 5.11 13.22 6.51
C ARG A 530 5.71 11.87 6.87
N TRP A 531 5.43 10.87 6.04
CA TRP A 531 6.13 9.61 6.16
C TRP A 531 7.61 9.84 5.85
N SER A 532 8.39 9.90 6.95
CA SER A 532 9.78 10.31 7.09
C SER A 532 10.04 11.76 6.64
N ALA A 533 10.90 12.46 7.36
CA ALA A 533 11.58 13.66 6.86
C ALA A 533 12.54 13.33 5.68
N THR A 534 12.32 12.23 4.96
CA THR A 534 13.16 11.76 3.87
C THR A 534 12.30 11.56 2.63
N GLU A 535 12.88 11.85 1.46
CA GLU A 535 12.24 11.77 0.14
C GLU A 535 11.89 10.33 -0.30
N ASP A 536 11.68 9.38 0.61
CA ASP A 536 11.54 7.97 0.29
C ASP A 536 10.07 7.51 0.40
N ALA A 537 9.48 7.07 -0.72
CA ALA A 537 8.12 6.51 -0.77
C ALA A 537 7.97 5.16 -0.04
N ASP A 538 9.09 4.50 0.29
CA ASP A 538 9.16 3.22 1.01
C ASP A 538 9.54 3.39 2.50
N ALA A 539 9.77 4.61 2.98
CA ALA A 539 10.16 4.85 4.37
C ALA A 539 8.95 4.85 5.31
N THR A 540 9.05 4.07 6.39
CA THR A 540 7.99 3.92 7.40
C THR A 540 8.33 4.63 8.70
N GLY A 541 7.42 5.44 9.23
CA GLY A 541 7.60 6.08 10.55
C GLY A 541 7.46 5.06 11.68
N SER A 542 8.49 4.92 12.53
CA SER A 542 8.46 4.03 13.70
C SER A 542 7.57 4.57 14.83
N ALA A 543 7.50 5.89 14.93
CA ALA A 543 6.56 6.61 15.78
C ALA A 543 5.70 7.52 14.90
N VAL A 544 4.48 7.79 15.34
CA VAL A 544 3.78 9.00 14.95
C VAL A 544 4.60 10.16 15.54
N ALA A 545 5.69 10.51 14.85
CA ALA A 545 6.64 11.51 15.30
C ALA A 545 5.92 12.86 15.23
N VAL A 546 5.56 13.35 16.42
CA VAL A 546 5.08 14.69 16.78
C VAL A 546 4.23 15.35 15.70
N TRP A 547 2.92 15.31 15.91
CA TRP A 547 1.93 16.10 15.21
C TRP A 547 2.17 17.59 15.52
N ASP A 548 3.06 18.24 14.77
CA ASP A 548 3.32 19.67 14.85
C ASP A 548 2.63 20.39 13.68
N ASP A 549 1.88 21.45 14.00
CA ASP A 549 1.17 22.30 13.04
C ASP A 549 2.15 22.96 12.04
N ASN A 550 3.43 23.13 12.41
CA ASN A 550 4.47 23.67 11.53
C ASN A 550 4.74 22.79 10.29
N GLN A 551 4.42 21.49 10.33
CA GLN A 551 4.63 20.58 9.19
C GLN A 551 3.75 20.88 7.97
N ASN A 552 2.72 21.72 8.12
CA ASN A 552 1.90 22.12 6.98
C ASN A 552 2.54 23.24 6.14
N LEU A 553 3.42 24.07 6.74
CA LEU A 553 4.09 25.15 6.02
C LEU A 553 5.13 24.63 5.02
N ASP A 554 5.94 23.64 5.40
CA ASP A 554 6.92 23.11 4.44
C ASP A 554 6.30 22.23 3.34
N ALA A 555 5.00 21.90 3.39
CA ALA A 555 4.32 21.27 2.26
C ALA A 555 4.18 22.23 1.07
N PHE A 556 3.85 23.52 1.33
CA PHE A 556 3.79 24.54 0.30
C PHE A 556 5.18 24.84 -0.28
N ARG A 557 6.20 24.93 0.58
CA ARG A 557 7.59 25.12 0.15
C ARG A 557 8.12 23.94 -0.68
N GLU A 558 7.81 22.71 -0.26
CA GLU A 558 8.18 21.49 -0.99
C GLU A 558 7.59 21.51 -2.42
N GLU A 559 6.33 21.95 -2.59
CA GLU A 559 5.74 22.10 -3.92
C GLU A 559 6.50 23.12 -4.78
N GLU A 560 6.82 24.30 -4.24
CA GLU A 560 7.58 25.34 -4.95
C GLU A 560 8.96 24.83 -5.41
N VAL A 561 9.67 24.12 -4.54
CA VAL A 561 10.98 23.51 -4.85
C VAL A 561 10.85 22.49 -5.98
N TRP A 562 9.90 21.55 -5.89
CA TRP A 562 9.75 20.52 -6.92
C TRP A 562 9.24 21.08 -8.24
N GLN A 563 8.37 22.09 -8.21
CA GLN A 563 7.89 22.77 -9.40
C GLN A 563 9.07 23.42 -10.12
N PHE A 564 9.90 24.17 -9.40
CA PHE A 564 11.13 24.76 -9.94
C PHE A 564 12.09 23.71 -10.51
N LEU A 565 12.34 22.61 -9.78
CA LEU A 565 13.22 21.53 -10.24
C LEU A 565 12.70 20.83 -11.51
N VAL A 566 11.38 20.68 -11.64
CA VAL A 566 10.77 20.10 -12.84
C VAL A 566 10.88 21.08 -14.01
N GLU A 567 10.54 22.36 -13.82
CA GLU A 567 10.58 23.37 -14.88
C GLU A 567 11.99 23.66 -15.39
N THR A 568 12.98 23.67 -14.49
CA THR A 568 14.37 24.03 -14.81
C THR A 568 15.12 22.89 -15.48
N PHE A 569 14.88 21.65 -15.04
CA PHE A 569 15.69 20.50 -15.44
C PHE A 569 14.99 19.55 -16.41
N MET A 570 13.76 19.84 -16.82
CA MET A 570 13.08 19.10 -17.88
C MET A 570 13.07 19.88 -19.18
N PRO A 571 13.29 19.21 -20.33
CA PRO A 571 13.18 19.86 -21.62
C PRO A 571 11.74 20.39 -21.81
N PRO A 572 11.56 21.54 -22.47
CA PRO A 572 10.24 22.14 -22.65
C PRO A 572 9.30 21.18 -23.41
N PRO A 573 7.99 21.19 -23.09
CA PRO A 573 7.02 20.35 -23.76
C PRO A 573 6.99 20.71 -25.26
N GLY A 574 7.37 19.76 -26.11
CA GLY A 574 7.51 19.96 -27.56
C GLY A 574 8.90 19.62 -28.13
N ALA A 575 9.93 19.46 -27.29
CA ALA A 575 11.19 18.86 -27.69
C ALA A 575 11.07 17.32 -27.72
N SER A 576 10.16 16.77 -28.53
CA SER A 576 10.10 15.31 -28.73
C SER A 576 11.35 14.88 -29.50
N SER A 577 12.19 14.06 -28.89
CA SER A 577 13.09 13.19 -29.64
C SER A 577 12.23 12.35 -30.59
N SER A 578 12.46 12.50 -31.89
CA SER A 578 11.84 11.71 -32.94
C SER A 578 11.99 10.22 -32.64
N SER A 579 10.88 9.54 -32.38
CA SER A 579 10.81 8.09 -32.48
C SER A 579 10.41 7.74 -33.91
N THR A 580 11.33 7.14 -34.67
CA THR A 580 10.98 6.34 -35.83
C THR A 580 11.93 5.17 -35.96
N GLY A 581 11.37 3.96 -36.03
CA GLY A 581 11.84 2.86 -36.88
C GLY A 581 13.00 1.98 -36.40
N LEU A 582 12.74 0.67 -36.36
CA LEU A 582 13.73 -0.41 -36.50
C LEU A 582 14.67 -0.18 -37.72
N PRO A 583 15.88 -0.76 -37.75
CA PRO A 583 16.97 -0.26 -38.59
C PRO A 583 16.88 -0.74 -40.04
N ALA A 584 17.13 0.19 -40.96
CA ALA A 584 17.88 -0.10 -42.19
C ALA A 584 18.94 1.01 -42.39
N ALA A 585 20.20 0.57 -42.36
CA ALA A 585 21.44 1.19 -42.85
C ALA A 585 21.60 2.73 -42.91
N SER A 586 22.68 3.18 -42.25
CA SER A 586 23.60 4.25 -42.71
C SER A 586 23.02 5.66 -42.96
N SER A 587 23.22 6.57 -42.00
CA SER A 587 23.99 7.83 -42.20
C SER A 587 23.89 8.77 -41.00
N ALA A 588 25.00 9.47 -40.73
CA ALA A 588 25.21 10.70 -39.94
C ALA A 588 24.36 10.94 -38.66
N ALA A 589 25.03 10.89 -37.52
CA ALA A 589 24.52 11.30 -36.22
C ALA A 589 24.10 12.79 -36.21
N VAL A 590 22.80 13.05 -36.09
CA VAL A 590 22.28 14.33 -35.63
C VAL A 590 22.25 14.29 -34.10
N VAL A 591 23.19 15.00 -33.48
CA VAL A 591 23.28 15.19 -32.04
C VAL A 591 22.05 15.99 -31.60
N ALA A 592 21.16 15.37 -30.81
CA ALA A 592 20.09 16.09 -30.14
C ALA A 592 20.68 17.17 -29.21
N PRO A 593 20.10 18.39 -29.15
CA PRO A 593 20.61 19.42 -28.27
C PRO A 593 20.56 18.94 -26.82
N SER A 594 21.67 19.10 -26.11
CA SER A 594 21.74 18.82 -24.68
C SER A 594 20.68 19.65 -23.95
N PRO A 595 20.04 19.13 -22.89
CA PRO A 595 19.17 19.94 -22.04
C PRO A 595 19.94 21.18 -21.58
N ALA A 596 19.27 22.34 -21.57
CA ALA A 596 19.88 23.59 -21.14
C ALA A 596 20.49 23.39 -19.75
N LYS A 597 21.77 23.76 -19.61
CA LYS A 597 22.43 23.74 -18.29
C LYS A 597 21.75 24.81 -17.42
N PRO A 598 21.44 24.51 -16.15
CA PRO A 598 20.94 25.52 -15.23
C PRO A 598 21.91 26.70 -15.18
N THR A 599 21.37 27.91 -15.20
CA THR A 599 22.17 29.13 -15.07
C THR A 599 22.62 29.31 -13.61
N MET A 600 23.63 30.16 -13.35
CA MET A 600 23.97 30.49 -11.95
C MET A 600 22.80 31.12 -11.22
N SER A 601 21.95 31.91 -11.90
CA SER A 601 20.72 32.44 -11.29
C SER A 601 19.73 31.34 -10.87
N ASP A 602 19.68 30.22 -11.58
CA ASP A 602 18.84 29.08 -11.23
C ASP A 602 19.41 28.33 -10.03
N LEU A 603 20.74 28.23 -9.95
CA LEU A 603 21.44 27.63 -8.81
C LEU A 603 21.36 28.50 -7.55
N ASP A 604 21.41 29.83 -7.68
CA ASP A 604 21.26 30.77 -6.57
C ASP A 604 19.81 30.78 -6.05
N LYS A 605 18.81 30.71 -6.94
CA LYS A 605 17.40 30.51 -6.54
C LYS A 605 17.20 29.17 -5.84
N LEU A 606 17.78 28.09 -6.36
CA LEU A 606 17.72 26.77 -5.73
C LEU A 606 18.42 26.78 -4.37
N ALA A 607 19.56 27.45 -4.23
CA ALA A 607 20.28 27.58 -2.97
C ALA A 607 19.49 28.41 -1.93
N GLY A 608 18.77 29.46 -2.36
CA GLY A 608 17.83 30.20 -1.50
C GLY A 608 16.66 29.33 -1.06
N LEU A 609 16.00 28.65 -2.00
CA LEU A 609 14.86 27.76 -1.71
C LEU A 609 15.26 26.56 -0.82
N ILE A 610 16.45 25.98 -1.02
CA ILE A 610 16.98 24.89 -0.20
C ILE A 610 17.47 25.41 1.16
N GLY A 611 18.12 26.57 1.20
CA GLY A 611 18.61 27.19 2.44
C GLY A 611 17.48 27.63 3.39
N ASP A 612 16.31 27.95 2.86
CA ASP A 612 15.09 28.25 3.63
C ASP A 612 14.27 26.99 3.97
N TYR A 613 14.62 25.83 3.38
CA TYR A 613 13.90 24.55 3.52
C TYR A 613 14.62 23.53 4.41
N LEU A 614 15.96 23.47 4.38
CA LEU A 614 16.79 22.67 5.29
C LEU A 614 17.00 23.40 6.62
#